data_AF-A0A495TVR3-F1
#
_entry.id   AF-A0A495TVR3-F1
#
_cell.length_a   1.000
_cell.length_b   1.000
_cell.length_c   1.000
_cell.angle_alpha   90.00
_cell.angle_beta   90.00
_cell.angle_gamma   90.00
#
_symmetry.space_group_name_H-M   'P 1'
#
loop_
_entity.id
_entity.type
_entity.pdbx_description
1 polymer ?
#
loop_
_entity_poly.entity_id
_entity_poly.type
_entity_poly.pdbx_seq_one_letter_code
_entity_poly.pdbx_strand_id
1 'polypeptide(L)'
;MHAGYRIAVRYRWIVAPAFNWRLRPIYPGKLKGAVDPCHPSAVAASELTTLHTSRALSQSGRDPCNRDAMNTLAARLERAGYRREAANALIQFVDQCGRMDGFLNAAVNDLMAVSDDSAAVKIADRLVETDNINPQYDFMRCQASGRAKGDHVALTVDNRDG
;
A
#
# COMPACT_ATOMS: atom_id res chain seq x y z
N MET A 1 -37.04 -14.50 -36.11
CA MET A 1 -35.63 -14.91 -36.28
C MET A 1 -34.78 -13.66 -36.06
N HIS A 2 -34.07 -13.60 -34.93
CA HIS A 2 -33.25 -12.46 -34.51
C HIS A 2 -31.81 -12.63 -35.00
N ALA A 3 -31.28 -11.60 -35.67
CA ALA A 3 -29.85 -11.32 -35.84
C ALA A 3 -29.77 -9.80 -36.01
N GLY A 4 -29.04 -9.00 -35.24
CA GLY A 4 -27.82 -9.26 -34.50
C GLY A 4 -26.76 -8.28 -35.00
N TYR A 5 -26.84 -7.01 -34.61
CA TYR A 5 -25.75 -6.04 -34.81
C TYR A 5 -25.65 -5.12 -33.59
N ARG A 6 -24.51 -5.22 -32.89
CA ARG A 6 -24.16 -4.43 -31.71
C ARG A 6 -23.67 -3.06 -32.17
N ILE A 7 -24.31 -2.00 -31.66
CA ILE A 7 -23.87 -0.62 -31.82
C ILE A 7 -22.66 -0.42 -30.89
N ALA A 8 -21.47 -0.27 -31.47
CA ALA A 8 -20.30 0.19 -30.75
C ALA A 8 -20.37 1.72 -30.64
N VAL A 9 -20.76 2.23 -29.48
CA VAL A 9 -20.74 3.67 -29.20
C VAL A 9 -19.30 4.07 -28.87
N ARG A 10 -18.74 4.94 -29.73
CA ARG A 10 -17.53 5.71 -29.49
C ARG A 10 -17.73 6.63 -28.28
N TYR A 11 -16.76 6.66 -27.37
CA TYR A 11 -16.42 7.90 -26.66
C TYR A 11 -14.93 8.15 -26.77
N ARG A 12 -14.60 9.30 -27.36
CA ARG A 12 -13.26 9.83 -27.58
C ARG A 12 -13.23 11.21 -26.92
N TRP A 13 -12.32 11.33 -25.94
CA TRP A 13 -11.84 12.51 -25.18
C TRP A 13 -12.73 13.13 -24.09
N ILE A 14 -12.29 13.01 -22.82
CA ILE A 14 -11.96 14.18 -21.99
C ILE A 14 -10.62 13.89 -21.28
N VAL A 15 -9.75 14.89 -21.37
CA VAL A 15 -8.41 14.99 -20.80
C VAL A 15 -8.53 15.18 -19.28
N ALA A 16 -7.87 14.32 -18.50
CA ALA A 16 -7.47 14.59 -17.12
C ALA A 16 -6.01 14.09 -16.97
N PRO A 17 -5.17 14.81 -16.24
CA PRO A 17 -3.93 15.31 -16.81
C PRO A 17 -2.84 14.24 -16.87
N ALA A 18 -2.06 14.31 -17.97
CA ALA A 18 -0.66 13.94 -17.92
C ALA A 18 -0.04 14.66 -16.71
N PHE A 19 0.20 13.89 -15.65
CA PHE A 19 0.84 14.38 -14.44
C PHE A 19 2.19 14.95 -14.86
N ASN A 20 2.32 16.26 -14.82
CA ASN A 20 3.49 16.99 -15.28
C ASN A 20 4.67 16.61 -14.37
N TRP A 21 5.47 15.66 -14.84
CA TRP A 21 6.66 15.05 -14.23
C TRP A 21 7.82 16.02 -14.01
N ARG A 22 7.59 17.33 -14.15
CA ARG A 22 8.56 18.40 -13.95
C ARG A 22 8.49 19.12 -12.60
N LEU A 23 7.49 18.83 -11.77
CA LEU A 23 7.42 19.37 -10.42
C LEU A 23 7.80 18.27 -9.41
N ARG A 24 9.10 17.98 -9.35
CA ARG A 24 9.67 17.26 -8.21
C ARG A 24 9.46 18.13 -6.97
N PRO A 25 8.81 17.64 -5.90
CA PRO A 25 8.88 18.31 -4.61
C PRO A 25 10.37 18.50 -4.30
N ILE A 26 10.77 19.73 -3.98
CA ILE A 26 12.16 20.02 -3.59
C ILE A 26 12.34 19.45 -2.19
N TYR A 27 12.64 18.16 -2.13
CA TYR A 27 13.09 17.51 -0.90
C TYR A 27 14.49 18.04 -0.58
N PRO A 28 14.81 18.35 0.70
CA PRO A 28 16.17 18.67 1.07
C PRO A 28 17.08 17.50 0.65
N GLY A 29 18.17 17.80 -0.05
CA GLY A 29 18.96 16.82 -0.81
C GLY A 29 19.49 15.61 -0.01
N LYS A 30 19.44 15.65 1.33
CA LYS A 30 19.80 14.53 2.21
C LYS A 30 18.76 13.41 2.30
N LEU A 31 17.51 13.64 1.87
CA LEU A 31 16.43 12.64 1.94
C LEU A 31 16.22 11.87 0.64
N LYS A 32 16.76 12.36 -0.48
CA LYS A 32 16.44 11.84 -1.83
C LYS A 32 16.78 10.35 -1.99
N GLY A 33 17.95 9.92 -1.52
CA GLY A 33 18.38 8.50 -1.58
C GLY A 33 17.63 7.57 -0.61
N ALA A 34 17.00 8.11 0.44
CA ALA A 34 16.16 7.35 1.36
C ALA A 34 14.69 7.27 0.90
N VAL A 35 14.29 8.21 0.04
CA VAL A 35 12.92 8.41 -0.44
C VAL A 35 12.70 7.83 -1.83
N ASP A 36 13.75 7.46 -2.58
CA ASP A 36 13.63 6.83 -3.90
C ASP A 36 13.35 5.30 -3.86
N PRO A 37 13.83 4.50 -2.88
CA PRO A 37 13.53 3.05 -2.83
C PRO A 37 12.11 2.75 -2.35
N CYS A 38 11.61 3.55 -1.41
CA CYS A 38 10.20 3.57 -1.04
C CYS A 38 9.50 4.52 -2.01
N HIS A 39 8.27 4.30 -2.46
CA HIS A 39 7.56 5.30 -3.29
C HIS A 39 6.60 6.17 -2.43
N PRO A 40 7.05 7.06 -1.52
CA PRO A 40 6.15 7.84 -0.67
C PRO A 40 5.61 9.08 -1.39
N SER A 41 5.47 9.07 -2.72
CA SER A 41 5.09 10.26 -3.50
C SER A 41 3.69 10.81 -3.18
N ALA A 42 2.89 10.06 -2.41
CA ALA A 42 1.61 10.49 -1.86
C ALA A 42 1.71 11.11 -0.44
N VAL A 43 2.85 10.99 0.25
CA VAL A 43 3.06 11.54 1.59
C VAL A 43 3.40 13.03 1.51
N ALA A 44 2.74 13.85 2.33
CA ALA A 44 3.02 15.29 2.37
C ALA A 44 4.46 15.56 2.81
N ALA A 45 5.12 16.51 2.15
CA ALA A 45 6.50 16.87 2.46
C ALA A 45 6.69 17.32 3.92
N SER A 46 5.67 17.93 4.53
CA SER A 46 5.65 18.32 5.95
C SER A 46 5.77 17.12 6.91
N GLU A 47 5.24 15.96 6.53
CA GLU A 47 5.27 14.75 7.37
C GLU A 47 6.65 14.09 7.33
N LEU A 48 7.29 14.16 6.16
CA LEU A 48 8.64 13.66 5.92
C LEU A 48 9.72 14.52 6.59
N THR A 49 9.44 15.80 6.88
CA THR A 49 10.38 16.72 7.53
C THR A 49 10.29 16.74 9.06
N THR A 50 9.31 16.04 9.66
CA THR A 50 9.29 15.88 11.11
C THR A 50 10.58 15.22 11.62
N LEU A 51 11.06 15.61 12.80
CA LEU A 51 12.38 15.19 13.32
C LEU A 51 12.53 13.67 13.37
N HIS A 52 11.47 12.96 13.76
CA HIS A 52 11.50 11.51 13.88
C HIS A 52 11.45 10.81 12.51
N THR A 53 10.60 11.27 11.59
CA THR A 53 10.49 10.68 10.24
C THR A 53 11.76 10.93 9.43
N SER A 54 12.27 12.15 9.45
CA SER A 54 13.52 12.51 8.76
C SER A 54 14.75 11.76 9.33
N ARG A 55 14.78 11.50 10.65
CA ARG A 55 15.81 10.67 11.27
C ARG A 55 15.71 9.21 10.81
N ALA A 56 14.52 8.62 10.85
CA ALA A 56 14.31 7.24 10.41
C ALA A 56 14.71 7.06 8.95
N LEU A 57 14.27 7.96 8.07
CA LEU A 57 14.69 7.99 6.66
C LEU A 57 16.22 8.10 6.51
N SER A 58 16.86 8.98 7.27
CA SER A 58 18.32 9.13 7.22
C SER A 58 19.08 7.88 7.68
N GLN A 59 18.51 7.13 8.63
CA GLN A 59 19.07 5.86 9.10
C GLN A 59 18.91 4.77 8.04
N SER A 60 17.70 4.61 7.48
CA SER A 60 17.44 3.67 6.39
C SER A 60 18.27 3.97 5.13
N GLY A 61 18.56 5.25 4.85
CA GLY A 61 19.43 5.61 3.73
C GLY A 61 20.91 5.24 3.92
N ARG A 62 21.37 5.08 5.17
CA ARG A 62 22.75 4.65 5.49
C ARG A 62 22.86 3.14 5.63
N ASP A 63 21.83 2.52 6.19
CA ASP A 63 21.71 1.10 6.38
C ASP A 63 20.31 0.67 5.90
N PRO A 64 20.19 0.20 4.63
CA PRO A 64 18.90 -0.08 4.00
C PRO A 64 18.12 -1.18 4.70
N CYS A 65 18.78 -2.04 5.48
CA CYS A 65 18.17 -3.12 6.22
C CYS A 65 18.08 -2.87 7.73
N ASN A 66 18.12 -1.59 8.13
CA ASN A 66 17.86 -1.17 9.50
C ASN A 66 16.38 -1.34 9.87
N ARG A 67 16.10 -2.42 10.59
CA ARG A 67 14.75 -2.83 11.00
C ARG A 67 14.07 -1.80 11.91
N ASP A 68 14.81 -1.24 12.87
CA ASP A 68 14.29 -0.28 13.84
C ASP A 68 13.90 1.04 13.18
N ALA A 69 14.71 1.49 12.20
CA ALA A 69 14.43 2.67 11.41
C ALA A 69 13.17 2.47 10.56
N MET A 70 13.03 1.32 9.89
CA MET A 70 11.84 1.03 9.09
C MET A 70 10.58 0.91 9.96
N ASN A 71 10.65 0.22 11.10
CA ASN A 71 9.53 0.13 12.04
C ASN A 71 9.09 1.53 12.53
N THR A 72 10.06 2.40 12.86
CA THR A 72 9.77 3.78 13.26
C THR A 72 9.12 4.57 12.13
N LEU A 73 9.60 4.41 10.89
CA LEU A 73 9.04 5.07 9.72
C LEU A 73 7.60 4.64 9.46
N ALA A 74 7.33 3.34 9.41
CA ALA A 74 5.99 2.80 9.16
C ALA A 74 4.99 3.28 10.23
N ALA A 75 5.36 3.22 11.52
CA ALA A 75 4.51 3.70 12.61
C ALA A 75 4.25 5.22 12.57
N ARG A 76 5.11 6.01 11.92
CA ARG A 76 4.90 7.45 11.72
C ARG A 76 3.95 7.71 10.56
N LEU A 77 4.13 6.99 9.45
CA LEU A 77 3.23 7.05 8.29
C LEU A 77 1.81 6.65 8.71
N GLU A 78 1.66 5.57 9.47
CA GLU A 78 0.38 5.12 10.01
C GLU A 78 -0.32 6.23 10.83
N ARG A 79 0.39 6.83 11.79
CA ARG A 79 -0.15 7.89 12.65
C ARG A 79 -0.49 9.17 11.91
N ALA A 80 0.19 9.44 10.80
CA ALA A 80 -0.09 10.57 9.93
C ALA A 80 -1.22 10.27 8.91
N GLY A 81 -1.81 9.07 8.95
CA GLY A 81 -2.93 8.67 8.08
C GLY A 81 -2.50 8.01 6.77
N TYR A 82 -1.21 7.83 6.54
CA TYR A 82 -0.63 7.23 5.33
C TYR A 82 -0.47 5.71 5.47
N ARG A 83 -1.57 5.02 5.81
CA ARG A 83 -1.55 3.57 6.06
C ARG A 83 -1.16 2.76 4.83
N ARG A 84 -1.62 3.15 3.63
CA ARG A 84 -1.22 2.46 2.38
C ARG A 84 0.28 2.58 2.13
N GLU A 85 0.86 3.75 2.41
CA GLU A 85 2.29 4.01 2.24
C GLU A 85 3.11 3.30 3.31
N ALA A 86 2.62 3.21 4.55
CA ALA A 86 3.21 2.40 5.60
C ALA A 86 3.30 0.91 5.18
N ALA A 87 2.18 0.35 4.71
CA ALA A 87 2.14 -1.04 4.21
C ALA A 87 3.12 -1.27 3.05
N ASN A 88 3.12 -0.38 2.06
CA ASN A 88 4.00 -0.50 0.90
C ASN A 88 5.49 -0.43 1.29
N ALA A 89 5.86 0.45 2.22
CA ALA A 89 7.22 0.56 2.71
C ALA A 89 7.67 -0.72 3.43
N LEU A 90 6.80 -1.31 4.25
CA LEU A 90 7.06 -2.58 4.94
C LEU A 90 7.22 -3.75 3.97
N ILE A 91 6.34 -3.85 2.97
CA ILE A 91 6.41 -4.91 1.94
C ILE A 91 7.72 -4.81 1.16
N GLN A 92 8.05 -3.62 0.66
CA GLN A 92 9.28 -3.38 -0.09
C GLN A 92 10.53 -3.67 0.75
N PHE A 93 10.49 -3.32 2.04
CA PHE A 93 11.58 -3.65 2.95
C PHE A 93 11.78 -5.16 3.07
N VAL A 94 10.71 -5.94 3.24
CA VAL A 94 10.80 -7.41 3.32
C VAL A 94 11.30 -8.00 2.00
N ASP A 95 10.83 -7.48 0.87
CA ASP A 95 11.26 -7.93 -0.45
C ASP A 95 12.77 -7.65 -0.68
N GLN A 96 13.30 -6.56 -0.12
CA GLN A 96 14.71 -6.18 -0.25
C GLN A 96 15.63 -6.83 0.79
N CYS A 97 15.21 -6.90 2.04
CA CYS A 97 16.05 -7.23 3.20
C CYS A 97 15.78 -8.63 3.77
N GLY A 98 14.84 -9.37 3.17
CA GLY A 98 14.51 -10.72 3.55
C GLY A 98 13.41 -10.83 4.62
N ARG A 99 13.16 -12.07 5.03
CA ARG A 99 11.98 -12.45 5.81
C ARG A 99 11.84 -11.64 7.10
N MET A 100 10.71 -10.95 7.22
CA MET A 100 10.21 -10.36 8.47
C MET A 100 8.69 -10.38 8.53
N ASP A 101 8.16 -11.48 9.04
CA ASP A 101 6.72 -11.75 9.05
C ASP A 101 5.94 -10.72 9.86
N GLY A 102 6.54 -10.15 10.91
CA GLY A 102 5.94 -9.04 11.67
C GLY A 102 5.67 -7.81 10.80
N PHE A 103 6.52 -7.51 9.82
CA PHE A 103 6.33 -6.40 8.89
C PHE A 103 5.25 -6.71 7.86
N LEU A 104 5.20 -7.94 7.33
CA LEU A 104 4.12 -8.36 6.44
C LEU A 104 2.77 -8.40 7.17
N ASN A 105 2.76 -8.79 8.45
CA ASN A 105 1.55 -8.77 9.27
C ASN A 105 1.02 -7.35 9.46
N ALA A 106 1.89 -6.42 9.85
CA ALA A 106 1.54 -5.00 9.94
C ALA A 106 1.02 -4.45 8.59
N ALA A 107 1.67 -4.81 7.48
CA ALA A 107 1.22 -4.39 6.15
C ALA A 107 -0.19 -4.91 5.79
N VAL A 108 -0.52 -6.15 6.12
CA VAL A 108 -1.89 -6.68 5.90
C VAL A 108 -2.93 -5.88 6.69
N ASN A 109 -2.64 -5.56 7.96
CA ASN A 109 -3.54 -4.76 8.79
C ASN A 109 -3.75 -3.35 8.22
N ASP A 110 -2.67 -2.70 7.77
CA ASP A 110 -2.75 -1.37 7.16
C ASP A 110 -3.49 -1.37 5.83
N LEU A 111 -3.30 -2.40 4.99
CA LEU A 111 -4.04 -2.57 3.72
C LEU A 111 -5.53 -2.79 3.98
N MET A 112 -5.88 -3.62 4.95
CA MET A 112 -7.27 -3.79 5.38
C MET A 112 -7.85 -2.46 5.92
N ALA A 113 -7.10 -1.72 6.72
CA ALA A 113 -7.58 -0.44 7.28
C ALA A 113 -7.92 0.60 6.20
N VAL A 114 -7.33 0.52 5.01
CA VAL A 114 -7.64 1.38 3.85
C VAL A 114 -8.52 0.71 2.79
N SER A 115 -9.16 -0.41 3.13
CA SER A 115 -10.00 -1.23 2.25
C SER A 115 -9.30 -1.67 0.95
N ASP A 116 -7.98 -1.84 0.99
CA ASP A 116 -7.23 -2.48 -0.10
C ASP A 116 -7.17 -4.00 0.15
N ASP A 117 -8.35 -4.62 0.25
CA ASP A 117 -8.48 -6.02 0.63
C ASP A 117 -7.85 -6.97 -0.39
N SER A 118 -7.82 -6.56 -1.66
CA SER A 118 -7.15 -7.33 -2.72
C SER A 118 -5.64 -7.43 -2.50
N ALA A 119 -5.00 -6.35 -2.05
CA ALA A 119 -3.59 -6.36 -1.70
C ALA A 119 -3.36 -7.09 -0.37
N ALA A 120 -4.26 -6.90 0.61
CA ALA A 120 -4.18 -7.58 1.90
C ALA A 120 -4.20 -9.11 1.76
N VAL A 121 -5.09 -9.66 0.90
CA VAL A 121 -5.15 -11.10 0.61
C VAL A 121 -3.80 -11.60 0.07
N LYS A 122 -3.20 -10.90 -0.90
CA LYS A 122 -1.91 -11.31 -1.48
C LYS A 122 -0.80 -11.39 -0.44
N ILE A 123 -0.74 -10.43 0.48
CA ILE A 123 0.30 -10.43 1.53
C ILE A 123 -0.02 -11.47 2.61
N ALA A 124 -1.29 -11.71 2.93
CA ALA A 124 -1.69 -12.77 3.86
C ALA A 124 -1.41 -14.17 3.30
N ASP A 125 -1.59 -14.39 1.99
CA ASP A 125 -1.21 -15.62 1.32
C ASP A 125 0.30 -15.89 1.46
N ARG A 126 1.15 -14.86 1.27
CA ARG A 126 2.62 -14.96 1.49
C ARG A 126 2.99 -15.38 2.92
N LEU A 127 2.25 -14.89 3.92
CA LEU A 127 2.47 -15.27 5.33
C LEU A 127 2.16 -16.75 5.56
N VAL A 128 1.05 -17.26 5.02
CA VAL A 128 0.66 -18.67 5.11
C VAL A 128 1.64 -19.57 4.35
N GLU A 129 2.13 -19.14 3.18
CA GLU A 129 3.18 -19.86 2.45
C GLU A 129 4.48 -20.00 3.27
N THR A 130 4.74 -19.04 4.14
CA THR A 130 5.93 -19.01 4.98
C THR A 130 5.79 -19.90 6.22
N ASP A 131 4.61 -19.93 6.83
CA ASP A 131 4.27 -20.80 7.97
C ASP A 131 2.78 -21.14 7.96
N ASN A 132 2.46 -22.32 7.44
CA ASN A 132 1.09 -22.79 7.21
C ASN A 132 0.44 -23.42 8.45
N ILE A 133 1.16 -23.49 9.57
CA ILE A 133 0.60 -23.95 10.86
C ILE A 133 0.41 -22.79 11.83
N ASN A 134 0.80 -21.58 11.45
CA ASN A 134 0.59 -20.40 12.28
C ASN A 134 -0.88 -19.94 12.20
N PRO A 135 -1.66 -20.09 13.29
CA PRO A 135 -3.08 -19.78 13.27
C PRO A 135 -3.36 -18.29 13.05
N GLN A 136 -2.40 -17.41 13.37
CA GLN A 136 -2.55 -15.97 13.12
C GLN A 136 -2.55 -15.66 11.63
N TYR A 137 -1.71 -16.33 10.83
CA TYR A 137 -1.61 -16.08 9.39
C TYR A 137 -2.85 -16.57 8.66
N ASP A 138 -3.35 -17.76 9.03
CA ASP A 138 -4.61 -18.27 8.52
C ASP A 138 -5.80 -17.37 8.90
N PHE A 139 -5.84 -16.88 10.14
CA PHE A 139 -6.88 -15.95 10.58
C PHE A 139 -6.87 -14.65 9.76
N MET A 140 -5.69 -14.06 9.52
CA MET A 140 -5.54 -12.85 8.72
C MET A 140 -5.94 -13.06 7.26
N ARG A 141 -5.55 -14.19 6.67
CA ARG A 141 -5.95 -14.56 5.31
C ARG A 141 -7.47 -14.71 5.20
N CYS A 142 -8.09 -15.36 6.18
CA CYS A 142 -9.54 -15.50 6.25
C CYS A 142 -10.24 -14.14 6.35
N GLN A 143 -9.75 -13.25 7.22
CA GLN A 143 -10.29 -11.91 7.38
C GLN A 143 -10.19 -11.09 6.08
N ALA A 144 -9.00 -10.99 5.49
CA ALA A 144 -8.77 -10.25 4.25
C ALA A 144 -9.65 -10.80 3.11
N SER A 145 -9.76 -12.13 3.00
CA SER A 145 -10.61 -12.79 2.01
C SER A 145 -12.10 -12.53 2.22
N GLY A 146 -12.55 -12.48 3.47
CA GLY A 146 -13.93 -12.16 3.83
C GLY A 146 -14.31 -10.74 3.42
N ARG A 147 -13.42 -9.77 3.67
CA ARG A 147 -13.63 -8.36 3.32
C ARG A 147 -13.62 -8.14 1.81
N ALA A 148 -12.65 -8.72 1.09
CA ALA A 148 -12.61 -8.68 -0.37
C ALA A 148 -13.90 -9.22 -1.02
N LYS A 149 -14.48 -10.30 -0.47
CA LYS A 149 -15.75 -10.85 -0.96
C LYS A 149 -16.95 -9.97 -0.59
N GLY A 150 -16.93 -9.33 0.58
CA GLY A 150 -17.97 -8.40 1.03
C GLY A 150 -18.04 -7.12 0.19
N ASP A 151 -16.89 -6.57 -0.21
CA ASP A 151 -16.81 -5.39 -1.07
C ASP A 151 -17.41 -5.63 -2.46
N HIS A 152 -17.29 -6.86 -2.99
CA HIS A 152 -17.97 -7.24 -4.23
C HIS A 152 -19.51 -7.26 -4.09
N VAL A 153 -20.04 -7.52 -2.89
CA VAL A 153 -21.50 -7.47 -2.64
C VAL A 153 -21.94 -6.01 -2.50
N ALA A 154 -21.17 -5.15 -1.85
CA ALA A 154 -21.47 -3.72 -1.72
C ALA A 154 -21.56 -3.01 -3.09
N LEU A 155 -20.70 -3.37 -4.05
CA LEU A 155 -20.73 -2.81 -5.40
C LEU A 155 -21.90 -3.29 -6.28
N THR A 156 -22.66 -4.30 -5.83
CA THR A 156 -23.84 -4.83 -6.54
C THR A 156 -25.19 -4.37 -5.98
N VAL A 157 -25.22 -3.68 -4.84
CA VAL A 157 -26.48 -3.24 -4.20
C VAL A 157 -26.88 -1.80 -4.60
N ASP A 158 -26.03 -1.04 -5.29
CA ASP A 158 -26.30 0.35 -5.72
C ASP A 158 -27.22 0.48 -6.96
N ASN A 159 -28.07 -0.52 -7.28
CA ASN A 159 -28.95 -0.44 -8.46
C ASN A 159 -30.24 -1.27 -8.35
N ARG A 160 -30.94 -1.19 -7.22
CA ARG A 160 -32.36 -1.59 -7.13
C ARG A 160 -33.16 -0.70 -6.18
N ASP A 161 -33.30 0.56 -6.55
CA ASP A 161 -34.47 1.35 -6.16
C ASP A 161 -35.34 1.55 -7.40
N GLY A 162 -36.46 0.84 -7.43
CA GLY A 162 -37.55 0.95 -8.39
C GLY A 162 -38.80 0.38 -7.77
#